data_AF-A0A443RS95-F1
#
_entry.id   AF-A0A443RS95-F1
#
_cell.length_a   1.000
_cell.length_b   1.000
_cell.length_c   1.000
_cell.angle_alpha   90.00
_cell.angle_beta   90.00
_cell.angle_gamma   90.00
#
_symmetry.space_group_name_H-M   'P 1'
#
loop_
_entity.id
_entity.type
_entity.pdbx_description
1 polymer ?
#
loop_
_entity_poly.entity_id
_entity_poly.type
_entity_poly.pdbx_seq_one_letter_code
_entity_poly.pdbx_strand_id
1 'polypeptide(L)'
;MIVESETYMHYACHSGNLFLVDTLIEKNPDLHKPNGIADFPIHNAAKNGHNDTILSFSEKIETLDVNIRGERSQTSLHYAINYANLSTIELIISKKFNFEDK
;
A
#
# COMPACT_ATOMS: atom_id res chain seq x y z
N MET A 1 9.02 0.60 19.98
CA MET A 1 8.81 2.05 19.83
C MET A 1 8.58 2.26 18.35
N ILE A 2 7.32 2.32 17.93
CA ILE A 2 6.99 2.56 16.52
C ILE A 2 7.43 4.00 16.24
N VAL A 3 8.23 4.18 15.21
CA VAL A 3 8.79 5.50 14.90
C VAL A 3 7.64 6.38 14.39
N GLU A 4 7.53 7.64 14.85
CA GLU A 4 6.41 8.53 14.47
C GLU A 4 6.24 8.64 12.95
N SER A 5 7.34 8.57 12.21
CA SER A 5 7.37 8.59 10.74
C SER A 5 6.66 7.39 10.09
N GLU A 6 6.75 6.20 10.70
CA GLU A 6 6.04 5.00 10.24
C GLU A 6 4.53 5.17 10.46
N THR A 7 4.17 5.78 11.60
CA THR A 7 2.76 6.11 11.92
C THR A 7 2.17 7.10 10.91
N TYR A 8 2.93 8.09 10.45
CA TYR A 8 2.46 9.05 9.45
C TYR A 8 2.19 8.40 8.09
N MET A 9 3.05 7.49 7.62
CA MET A 9 2.81 6.78 6.36
C MET A 9 1.54 5.93 6.43
N HIS A 10 1.33 5.22 7.53
CA HIS A 10 0.11 4.47 7.76
C HIS A 10 -1.16 5.33 7.73
N TYR A 11 -1.11 6.51 8.34
CA TYR A 11 -2.23 7.44 8.33
C TYR A 11 -2.48 8.00 6.94
N ALA A 12 -1.42 8.42 6.22
CA ALA A 12 -1.52 8.94 4.86
C ALA A 12 -2.18 7.93 3.90
N CYS A 13 -1.75 6.66 3.97
CA CYS A 13 -2.35 5.58 3.19
C CYS A 13 -3.77 5.23 3.65
N HIS A 14 -4.10 5.36 4.95
CA HIS A 14 -5.46 5.15 5.43
C HIS A 14 -6.42 6.24 4.91
N SER A 15 -5.98 7.49 4.90
CA SER A 15 -6.77 8.63 4.43
C SER A 15 -6.80 8.79 2.91
N GLY A 16 -5.94 8.08 2.17
CA GLY A 16 -5.79 8.26 0.72
C GLY A 16 -5.14 9.60 0.36
N ASN A 17 -4.37 10.21 1.27
CA ASN A 17 -3.74 11.50 1.04
C ASN A 17 -2.48 11.31 0.18
N LEU A 18 -2.69 11.24 -1.14
CA LEU A 18 -1.63 11.00 -2.12
C LEU A 18 -0.48 12.01 -1.99
N PHE A 19 -0.80 13.29 -1.78
CA PHE A 19 0.23 14.33 -1.62
C PHE A 19 1.14 14.04 -0.43
N LEU A 20 0.57 13.64 0.71
CA LEU A 20 1.35 13.28 1.89
C LEU A 20 2.14 11.99 1.67
N VAL A 21 1.54 10.99 1.02
CA VAL A 21 2.24 9.75 0.64
C VAL A 21 3.48 10.07 -0.20
N ASP A 22 3.31 10.83 -1.28
CA ASP A 22 4.38 11.21 -2.19
C ASP A 22 5.49 11.96 -1.47
N THR A 23 5.11 12.96 -0.66
CA THR A 23 6.07 13.75 0.13
C THR A 23 6.86 12.87 1.10
N LEU A 24 6.23 11.87 1.72
CA LEU A 24 6.89 10.96 2.66
C LEU A 24 7.84 10.00 1.95
N ILE A 25 7.43 9.42 0.80
CA ILE A 25 8.28 8.55 -0.01
C ILE A 25 9.52 9.32 -0.50
N GLU A 26 9.34 10.54 -1.00
CA GLU A 26 10.44 11.39 -1.48
C GLU A 26 11.44 11.76 -0.38
N LYS A 27 10.95 11.97 0.85
CA LYS A 27 11.82 12.27 2.00
C LYS A 27 12.58 11.05 2.49
N ASN A 28 11.92 9.89 2.51
CA ASN A 28 12.54 8.64 2.92
C ASN A 28 11.75 7.45 2.32
N PRO A 29 12.29 6.77 1.30
CA PRO A 29 11.60 5.65 0.67
C PRO A 29 11.42 4.47 1.63
N ASP A 30 12.22 4.34 2.70
CA ASP A 30 12.13 3.25 3.68
C ASP A 30 10.99 3.40 4.71
N LEU A 31 10.10 4.38 4.54
CA LEU A 31 8.97 4.61 5.45
C LEU A 31 7.80 3.63 5.27
N HIS A 32 7.87 2.73 4.28
CA HIS A 32 6.87 1.69 4.05
C HIS A 32 7.05 0.47 4.98
N LYS A 33 7.26 0.69 6.27
CA LYS A 33 7.49 -0.35 7.28
C LYS A 33 6.19 -0.82 7.93
N PRO A 34 6.17 -2.02 8.55
CA PRO A 34 4.99 -2.49 9.23
C PRO A 34 4.72 -1.72 10.53
N ASN A 35 3.45 -1.54 10.86
CA ASN A 35 3.01 -1.06 12.16
C ASN A 35 3.09 -2.15 13.25
N GLY A 36 2.62 -1.82 14.46
CA GLY A 36 2.64 -2.73 15.61
C GLY A 36 1.80 -4.01 15.48
N ILE A 37 0.96 -4.14 14.45
CA ILE A 37 0.19 -5.36 14.14
C ILE A 37 0.71 -6.07 12.88
N ALA A 38 1.92 -5.74 12.44
CA ALA A 38 2.57 -6.25 11.24
C ALA A 38 1.97 -5.80 9.90
N ASP A 39 0.97 -4.92 9.89
CA ASP A 39 0.42 -4.41 8.65
C ASP A 39 1.32 -3.35 8.03
N PHE A 40 1.38 -3.32 6.70
CA PHE A 40 2.11 -2.33 5.91
C PHE A 40 1.16 -1.22 5.43
N PRO A 41 1.67 -0.01 5.12
CA PRO A 41 0.82 1.09 4.67
C PRO A 41 -0.02 0.75 3.43
N ILE A 42 0.51 -0.07 2.52
CA ILE A 42 -0.23 -0.55 1.34
C ILE A 42 -1.48 -1.38 1.69
N HIS A 43 -1.52 -2.05 2.85
CA HIS A 43 -2.73 -2.75 3.32
C HIS A 43 -3.84 -1.76 3.66
N ASN A 44 -3.50 -0.63 4.30
CA ASN A 44 -4.46 0.43 4.60
C ASN A 44 -5.00 1.09 3.33
N ALA A 45 -4.14 1.32 2.33
CA ALA A 45 -4.57 1.84 1.03
C ALA A 45 -5.53 0.87 0.33
N ALA A 46 -5.18 -0.43 0.29
CA ALA A 46 -6.00 -1.45 -0.35
C ALA A 46 -7.35 -1.70 0.35
N LYS A 47 -7.34 -1.69 1.69
CA LYS A 47 -8.55 -1.79 2.52
C LYS A 47 -9.55 -0.66 2.25
N ASN A 48 -9.08 0.55 1.96
CA ASN A 48 -9.94 1.73 1.77
C ASN A 48 -10.14 2.12 0.30
N GLY A 49 -9.58 1.37 -0.65
CA GLY A 49 -9.80 1.60 -2.07
C GLY A 49 -8.95 2.72 -2.69
N HIS A 50 -7.83 3.09 -2.05
CA HIS A 50 -7.00 4.23 -2.46
C HIS A 50 -6.03 3.85 -3.58
N ASN A 51 -6.57 3.68 -4.79
CA ASN A 51 -5.85 3.21 -5.98
C ASN A 51 -4.63 4.07 -6.34
N ASP A 52 -4.76 5.40 -6.29
CA ASP A 52 -3.63 6.30 -6.63
C ASP A 52 -2.47 6.16 -5.64
N THR A 53 -2.77 5.87 -4.36
CA THR A 53 -1.75 5.59 -3.36
C THR A 53 -1.02 4.27 -3.67
N ILE A 54 -1.75 3.23 -4.10
CA ILE A 54 -1.16 1.94 -4.50
C ILE A 54 -0.28 2.09 -5.75
N LEU A 55 -0.74 2.90 -6.72
CA LEU A 55 0.02 3.23 -7.92
C LEU A 55 1.31 3.97 -7.57
N SER A 56 1.24 5.04 -6.77
CA SER A 56 2.42 5.79 -6.32
C SER A 56 3.44 4.87 -5.61
N PHE A 57 2.98 4.00 -4.72
CA PHE A 57 3.83 3.00 -4.07
C PHE A 57 4.54 2.09 -5.09
N SER A 58 3.82 1.59 -6.08
CA SER A 58 4.36 0.69 -7.11
C SER A 58 5.35 1.39 -8.05
N GLU A 59 5.19 2.69 -8.29
CA GLU A 59 6.03 3.47 -9.20
C GLU A 59 7.27 4.05 -8.51
N LYS A 60 7.15 4.42 -7.23
CA LYS A 60 8.18 5.16 -6.50
C LYS A 60 9.02 4.31 -5.54
N ILE A 61 8.57 3.11 -5.18
CA ILE A 61 9.29 2.22 -4.26
C ILE A 61 9.68 0.93 -5.00
N GLU A 62 10.88 0.92 -5.59
CA GLU A 62 11.39 -0.21 -6.37
C GLU A 62 11.47 -1.53 -5.57
N THR A 63 11.73 -1.43 -4.26
CA THR A 63 11.86 -2.59 -3.37
C THR A 63 10.53 -3.12 -2.83
N LEU A 64 9.40 -2.54 -3.23
CA LEU A 64 8.10 -2.90 -2.68
C LEU A 64 7.61 -4.24 -3.23
N ASP A 65 7.44 -5.22 -2.34
CA ASP A 65 6.66 -6.42 -2.65
C ASP A 65 5.16 -6.13 -2.46
N VAL A 66 4.41 -6.04 -3.56
CA VAL A 66 2.94 -5.85 -3.52
C VAL A 66 2.19 -7.03 -2.86
N ASN A 67 2.83 -8.20 -2.76
CA ASN A 67 2.30 -9.38 -2.06
C ASN A 67 2.81 -9.51 -0.62
N ILE A 68 3.41 -8.45 -0.07
CA ILE A 68 3.86 -8.45 1.32
C ILE A 68 2.74 -8.87 2.26
N ARG A 69 3.09 -9.68 3.25
CA ARG A 69 2.15 -10.28 4.19
C ARG A 69 2.19 -9.52 5.50
N GLY A 70 1.04 -9.00 5.91
CA GLY A 70 0.86 -8.29 7.16
C GLY A 70 0.19 -9.12 8.23
N GLU A 71 -0.75 -8.50 8.95
CA GLU A 71 -1.52 -9.18 10.00
C GLU A 71 -2.17 -10.44 9.42
N ARG A 72 -2.13 -11.56 10.19
CA ARG A 72 -2.72 -12.85 9.80
C ARG A 72 -2.26 -13.37 8.42
N SER A 73 -1.05 -13.01 7.99
CA SER A 73 -0.52 -13.36 6.66
C SER A 73 -1.36 -12.84 5.48
N GLN A 74 -2.13 -11.78 5.70
CA GLN A 74 -2.96 -11.16 4.66
C GLN A 74 -2.12 -10.21 3.81
N THR A 75 -2.44 -10.15 2.52
CA THR A 75 -1.82 -9.24 1.54
C THR A 75 -2.77 -8.09 1.22
N SER A 76 -2.28 -7.04 0.56
CA SER A 76 -3.09 -5.95 0.01
C SER A 76 -4.33 -6.44 -0.76
N LEU A 77 -4.19 -7.50 -1.58
CA LEU A 77 -5.32 -8.12 -2.29
C LEU A 77 -6.37 -8.71 -1.35
N HIS A 78 -5.97 -9.39 -0.26
CA HIS A 78 -6.91 -9.91 0.73
C HIS A 78 -7.71 -8.78 1.38
N TYR A 79 -7.07 -7.66 1.69
CA TYR A 79 -7.74 -6.47 2.21
C TYR A 79 -8.72 -5.89 1.19
N ALA A 80 -8.33 -5.73 -0.07
CA ALA A 80 -9.24 -5.24 -1.11
C ALA A 80 -10.48 -6.15 -1.30
N ILE A 81 -10.29 -7.47 -1.24
CA ILE A 81 -11.39 -8.47 -1.32
C ILE A 81 -12.32 -8.36 -0.11
N ASN A 82 -11.77 -8.38 1.11
CA ASN A 82 -12.56 -8.38 2.34
C ASN A 82 -13.42 -7.11 2.49
N TYR A 83 -12.99 -6.01 1.89
CA TYR A 83 -13.68 -4.72 1.93
C TYR A 83 -14.41 -4.39 0.61
N ALA A 84 -14.51 -5.35 -0.32
CA ALA A 84 -15.25 -5.22 -1.58
C ALA A 84 -14.81 -4.04 -2.48
N ASN A 85 -13.54 -3.67 -2.46
CA ASN A 85 -12.98 -2.61 -3.31
C ASN A 85 -12.66 -3.16 -4.71
N LEU A 86 -13.68 -3.31 -5.56
CA LEU A 86 -13.55 -3.95 -6.88
C LEU A 86 -12.46 -3.32 -7.75
N SER A 87 -12.43 -1.99 -7.85
CA SER A 87 -11.43 -1.28 -8.66
C SER A 87 -10.00 -1.53 -8.17
N THR A 88 -9.82 -1.68 -6.86
CA THR A 88 -8.53 -2.01 -6.24
C THR A 88 -8.14 -3.46 -6.48
N ILE A 89 -9.10 -4.39 -6.45
CA ILE A 89 -8.87 -5.79 -6.80
C ILE A 89 -8.36 -5.88 -8.24
N GLU A 90 -9.05 -5.21 -9.17
CA GLU A 90 -8.65 -5.15 -10.58
C GLU A 90 -7.26 -4.54 -10.76
N LEU A 91 -6.96 -3.44 -10.05
CA LEU A 91 -5.65 -2.78 -10.07
C LEU A 91 -4.53 -3.70 -9.55
N ILE A 92 -4.72 -4.36 -8.41
CA ILE A 92 -3.68 -5.22 -7.82
C ILE A 92 -3.45 -6.45 -8.70
N ILE A 93 -4.52 -7.01 -9.30
CA ILE A 93 -4.41 -8.10 -10.26
C ILE A 93 -3.67 -7.63 -11.52
N SER A 94 -4.02 -6.47 -12.09
CA SER A 94 -3.36 -5.99 -13.31
C SER A 94 -1.87 -5.73 -13.10
N LYS A 95 -1.48 -5.15 -11.96
CA LYS A 95 -0.07 -4.96 -11.59
C LYS A 95 0.68 -6.26 -11.32
N LYS A 96 -0.01 -7.29 -10.83
CA LYS A 96 0.59 -8.62 -10.59
C LYS A 96 0.81 -9.41 -11.87
N PHE A 97 -0.11 -9.28 -12.83
CA PHE A 97 -0.12 -10.09 -14.04
C PHE A 97 0.38 -9.38 -15.29
N ASN A 98 0.74 -8.09 -15.20
CA ASN A 98 1.26 -7.28 -16.32
C ASN A 98 0.59 -7.68 -17.64
N PHE A 99 -0.72 -7.48 -17.76
CA PHE A 99 -1.46 -7.72 -19.01
C PHE A 99 -1.02 -6.77 -20.16
N GLU A 100 0.09 -6.06 -20.01
CA GLU A 100 0.70 -5.17 -21.00
C GLU A 100 1.90 -5.81 -21.74
N ASP A 101 2.17 -7.11 -21.58
CA ASP A 101 3.06 -7.82 -22.49
C ASP A 101 2.34 -8.21 -23.80
N LYS A 102 2.43 -7.26 -24.76
CA LYS A 102 2.17 -7.31 -26.23
C LYS A 102 0.77 -7.00 -26.77
#